data_AF-A0A9Q0UT05-F1
#
_entry.id   AF-A0A9Q0UT05-F1
#
_cell.length_a   1.000
_cell.length_b   1.000
_cell.length_c   1.000
_cell.angle_alpha   90.00
_cell.angle_beta   90.00
_cell.angle_gamma   90.00
#
_symmetry.space_group_name_H-M   'P 1'
#
loop_
_entity.id
_entity.type
_entity.pdbx_description
1 polymer ?
#
loop_
_entity_poly.entity_id
_entity_poly.type
_entity_poly.pdbx_seq_one_letter_code
_entity_poly.pdbx_strand_id
1 'polypeptide(L)'
;MMMQKRRWKNVGLMRKMLSCAICTIAMMALLSVHLHGAPPYSKLPDPYRLPHPQIEIRDKILGKEQEQSWTSEITPPSVYKGPLSSHQCSDRNPNCTKLWKPPPNRNYMPCTQPSPNYTSPSESRGYLLAHTNGGLNQMRAGICDMVAIAHIINATLVVPKLDKKSYWQDSSNFSDVFDEDHFINALANDVKVIKKLPNEIGSSMKAVKYFKSWSGMDYYQEEIASMWADYKVIRAAKTDSRLANNNLPPDIQKLRCRACYEALRFAPQIEAMGKLLVDRMRSNGPYISLHLRYEKDMLAFSGCTHDLSPAEANELKTIRDANDNWKVKDIDPMEQRSKGFCPLTPKEAAIFLCALGYPSNTPIYIAAGEIYGGDSHMGVLQSRYPMLMHKENLASSEELEPFTNHLSQLAALDYIVSVESDVFIPTYSGNMARAVEGHRRFLGHRRTISPDRKALVRLFDKIEQGKLKEGKYLSDHVIESHRNRQGSPRKRKGPISGTKGTDRFRSEEAFYVNPLPDCLCQGGSRNLNSSIIIS
;
A
#
# COMPACT_ATOMS: atom_id res chain seq x y z
N MET A 1 83.12 -16.28 13.34
CA MET A 1 81.87 -16.63 12.63
C MET A 1 80.90 -17.43 13.53
N MET A 2 80.49 -16.88 14.69
CA MET A 2 79.67 -17.62 15.68
C MET A 2 78.53 -16.80 16.33
N MET A 3 78.38 -15.51 16.01
CA MET A 3 77.31 -14.65 16.55
C MET A 3 76.06 -14.52 15.66
N GLN A 4 76.11 -14.95 14.40
CA GLN A 4 74.95 -14.83 13.49
C GLN A 4 73.93 -15.99 13.60
N LYS A 5 74.36 -17.19 13.99
CA LYS A 5 73.46 -18.37 14.12
C LYS A 5 72.54 -18.33 15.35
N ARG A 6 72.85 -17.54 16.39
CA ARG A 6 72.03 -17.44 17.61
C ARG A 6 70.83 -16.47 17.44
N ARG A 7 70.96 -15.44 16.60
CA ARG A 7 69.87 -14.46 16.32
C ARG A 7 68.71 -15.06 15.51
N TRP A 8 68.97 -15.95 14.55
CA TRP A 8 67.90 -16.56 13.75
C TRP A 8 67.06 -17.61 14.49
N LYS A 9 67.64 -18.34 15.45
CA LYS A 9 66.86 -19.25 16.31
C LYS A 9 65.86 -18.49 17.19
N ASN A 10 66.24 -17.31 17.69
CA ASN A 10 65.36 -16.49 18.54
C ASN A 10 64.21 -15.84 17.74
N VAL A 11 64.43 -15.48 16.47
CA VAL A 11 63.37 -14.92 15.60
C VAL A 11 62.35 -15.99 15.21
N GLY A 12 62.79 -17.23 14.96
CA GLY A 12 61.90 -18.36 14.69
C GLY A 12 61.03 -18.73 15.91
N LEU A 13 61.60 -18.68 17.11
CA LEU A 13 60.87 -18.93 18.36
C LEU A 13 59.86 -17.80 18.65
N MET A 14 60.25 -16.53 18.46
CA MET A 14 59.37 -15.37 18.62
C MET A 14 58.18 -15.41 17.65
N ARG A 15 58.40 -15.79 16.38
CA ARG A 15 57.29 -15.95 15.41
C ARG A 15 56.31 -17.05 15.83
N LYS A 16 56.80 -18.20 16.31
CA LYS A 16 55.93 -19.28 16.80
C LYS A 16 55.14 -18.87 18.04
N MET A 17 55.76 -18.14 18.97
CA MET A 17 55.08 -17.61 20.15
C MET A 17 54.01 -16.57 19.78
N LEU A 18 54.29 -15.70 18.80
CA LEU A 18 53.33 -14.71 18.30
C LEU A 18 52.13 -15.39 17.61
N SER A 19 52.38 -16.42 16.80
CA SER A 19 51.31 -17.20 16.15
C SER A 19 50.45 -17.94 17.17
N CYS A 20 51.04 -18.54 18.21
CA CYS A 20 50.29 -19.17 19.29
C CYS A 20 49.45 -18.14 20.08
N ALA A 21 49.99 -16.95 20.36
CA ALA A 21 49.27 -15.87 21.04
C ALA A 21 48.08 -15.34 20.21
N ILE A 22 48.23 -15.24 18.89
CA ILE A 22 47.14 -14.83 18.00
C ILE A 22 46.05 -15.91 17.96
N CYS A 23 46.42 -17.19 17.91
CA CYS A 23 45.46 -18.30 17.96
C CYS A 23 44.72 -18.39 19.29
N THR A 24 45.38 -18.13 20.43
CA THR A 24 44.71 -18.13 21.74
C THR A 24 43.78 -16.92 21.90
N ILE A 25 44.16 -15.74 21.41
CA ILE A 25 43.27 -14.57 21.38
C ILE A 25 42.05 -14.83 20.49
N ALA A 26 42.23 -15.45 19.32
CA ALA A 26 41.13 -15.82 18.43
C ALA A 26 40.18 -16.86 19.06
N MET A 27 40.72 -17.87 19.75
CA MET A 27 39.90 -18.85 20.48
C MET A 27 39.17 -18.23 21.69
N MET A 28 39.83 -17.35 22.44
CA MET A 28 39.19 -16.64 23.56
C MET A 28 38.10 -15.68 23.05
N ALA A 29 38.28 -15.04 21.89
CA ALA A 29 37.24 -14.23 21.26
C ALA A 29 36.04 -15.09 20.80
N LEU A 30 36.29 -16.26 20.20
CA LEU A 30 35.24 -17.21 19.80
C LEU A 30 34.46 -17.75 21.00
N LEU A 31 35.14 -18.06 22.11
CA LEU A 31 34.52 -18.50 23.37
C LEU A 31 33.78 -17.36 24.10
N SER A 32 34.28 -16.13 24.03
CA SER A 32 33.62 -14.96 24.62
C SER A 32 32.31 -14.59 23.89
N VAL A 33 32.24 -14.86 22.59
CA VAL A 33 31.00 -14.72 21.80
C VAL A 33 29.96 -15.79 22.18
N HIS A 34 30.37 -16.92 22.77
CA HIS A 34 29.47 -18.00 23.18
C HIS A 34 29.03 -17.93 24.66
N LEU A 35 29.76 -17.20 25.53
CA LEU A 35 29.42 -17.10 26.96
C LEU A 35 28.63 -15.84 27.36
N HIS A 36 28.59 -14.80 26.54
CA HIS A 36 27.73 -13.64 26.77
C HIS A 36 26.64 -13.57 25.71
N GLY A 37 25.61 -14.39 25.91
CA GLY A 37 24.30 -14.17 25.31
C GLY A 37 23.76 -12.83 25.81
N ALA A 38 24.01 -11.76 25.05
CA ALA A 38 23.32 -10.50 25.25
C ALA A 38 21.80 -10.76 25.23
N PRO A 39 21.01 -10.13 26.11
CA PRO A 39 19.56 -10.31 26.10
C PRO A 39 19.05 -9.95 24.69
N PRO A 40 18.11 -10.73 24.14
CA PRO A 40 17.60 -10.47 22.81
C PRO A 40 16.98 -9.07 22.81
N TYR A 41 17.62 -8.14 22.11
CA TYR A 41 17.01 -6.88 21.74
C TYR A 41 15.68 -7.22 21.06
N SER A 42 14.61 -6.69 21.64
CA SER A 42 13.24 -6.81 21.15
C SER A 42 13.19 -6.45 19.67
N LYS A 43 13.01 -7.46 18.82
CA LYS A 43 12.66 -7.26 17.41
C LYS A 43 11.28 -6.62 17.41
N LEU A 44 11.23 -5.29 17.31
CA LEU A 44 9.99 -4.58 17.05
C LEU A 44 9.31 -5.22 15.82
N PRO A 45 8.01 -5.54 15.89
CA PRO A 45 7.24 -5.86 14.71
C PRO A 45 7.26 -4.66 13.76
N ASP A 46 7.68 -4.92 12.53
CA ASP A 46 7.79 -3.94 11.44
C ASP A 46 6.39 -3.62 10.88
N PRO A 47 5.88 -2.39 11.02
CA PRO A 47 4.60 -2.00 10.41
C PRO A 47 4.62 -2.01 8.88
N TYR A 48 5.78 -2.25 8.25
CA TYR A 48 5.96 -2.30 6.79
C TYR A 48 6.15 -3.72 6.24
N ARG A 49 5.92 -4.77 7.05
CA ARG A 49 5.84 -6.15 6.57
C ARG A 49 4.39 -6.63 6.66
N LEU A 50 3.67 -6.58 5.54
CA LEU A 50 2.47 -7.41 5.33
C LEU A 50 2.86 -8.59 4.41
N PRO A 51 3.24 -9.76 4.94
CA PRO A 51 3.27 -11.01 4.19
C PRO A 51 1.86 -11.60 4.03
N HIS A 52 1.70 -12.38 2.97
CA HIS A 52 0.45 -12.70 2.29
C HIS A 52 -0.32 -13.87 2.93
N PRO A 53 -1.64 -13.74 3.17
CA PRO A 53 -2.48 -14.89 3.46
C PRO A 53 -2.82 -15.71 2.21
N GLN A 54 -2.68 -17.04 2.31
CA GLN A 54 -3.32 -18.00 1.41
C GLN A 54 -4.52 -18.64 2.11
N ILE A 55 -5.60 -18.81 1.35
CA ILE A 55 -6.92 -19.30 1.76
C ILE A 55 -6.96 -20.85 1.80
N GLU A 56 -5.82 -21.54 1.83
CA GLU A 56 -5.77 -23.02 1.87
C GLU A 56 -6.37 -23.64 3.15
N ILE A 57 -6.64 -22.83 4.19
CA ILE A 57 -7.25 -23.31 5.43
C ILE A 57 -8.78 -23.47 5.28
N ARG A 58 -9.41 -22.85 4.26
CA ARG A 58 -10.87 -22.97 4.06
C ARG A 58 -11.28 -24.42 3.79
N ASP A 59 -10.45 -25.19 3.06
CA ASP A 59 -10.80 -26.56 2.68
C ASP A 59 -10.37 -27.63 3.69
N LYS A 60 -9.51 -27.31 4.66
CA LYS A 60 -9.04 -28.29 5.67
C LYS A 60 -9.74 -28.20 7.03
N ILE A 61 -10.44 -27.10 7.33
CA ILE A 61 -11.15 -26.93 8.62
C ILE A 61 -12.67 -26.76 8.43
N LEU A 62 -13.13 -26.36 7.24
CA LEU A 62 -14.56 -26.08 7.00
C LEU A 62 -15.34 -27.25 6.35
N GLY A 63 -14.81 -28.46 6.41
CA GLY A 63 -15.50 -29.66 5.94
C GLY A 63 -16.45 -30.22 7.00
N LYS A 64 -17.52 -29.49 7.39
CA LYS A 64 -18.78 -30.08 7.90
C LYS A 64 -19.92 -29.15 8.34
N GLU A 65 -19.81 -27.81 8.31
CA GLU A 65 -20.89 -26.94 8.83
C GLU A 65 -21.48 -25.93 7.83
N GLN A 66 -21.15 -26.03 6.54
CA GLN A 66 -21.64 -25.08 5.52
C GLN A 66 -22.81 -25.59 4.65
N GLU A 67 -23.59 -26.57 5.15
CA GLU A 67 -24.75 -27.14 4.44
C GLU A 67 -26.11 -26.92 5.14
N GLN A 68 -26.22 -26.13 6.21
CA GLN A 68 -27.50 -25.97 6.95
C GLN A 68 -27.91 -24.53 7.32
N SER A 69 -27.48 -23.50 6.59
CA SER A 69 -27.99 -22.13 6.81
C SER A 69 -28.46 -21.44 5.53
N TRP A 70 -29.11 -22.19 4.64
CA TRP A 70 -29.86 -21.65 3.51
C TRP A 70 -31.32 -22.10 3.59
N THR A 71 -32.04 -21.68 4.63
CA THR A 71 -33.51 -21.59 4.64
C THR A 71 -33.98 -20.74 5.82
N SER A 72 -34.92 -19.82 5.55
CA SER A 72 -35.74 -19.03 6.49
C SER A 72 -35.08 -17.74 7.01
N GLU A 73 -35.61 -16.52 6.82
CA GLU A 73 -36.96 -16.05 6.50
C GLU A 73 -36.89 -14.71 5.74
N ILE A 74 -37.63 -14.63 4.63
CA ILE A 74 -37.87 -13.41 3.86
C ILE A 74 -38.76 -12.49 4.71
N THR A 75 -38.19 -11.40 5.22
CA THR A 75 -38.97 -10.30 5.78
C THR A 75 -39.16 -9.24 4.68
N PRO A 76 -40.37 -8.67 4.46
CA PRO A 76 -40.59 -7.70 3.38
C PRO A 76 -39.75 -6.43 3.58
N PRO A 77 -39.43 -5.68 2.50
CA PRO A 77 -38.70 -4.43 2.61
C PRO A 77 -39.51 -3.45 3.47
N SER A 78 -39.03 -3.15 4.67
CA SER A 78 -39.64 -2.13 5.50
C SER A 78 -39.46 -0.78 4.83
N VAL A 79 -40.60 -0.24 4.41
CA VAL A 79 -40.79 1.07 3.80
C VAL A 79 -40.03 2.13 4.61
N TYR A 80 -39.07 2.77 3.94
CA TYR A 80 -38.40 3.99 4.37
C TYR A 80 -39.45 5.01 4.82
N LYS A 81 -39.55 5.26 6.13
CA LYS A 81 -40.25 6.43 6.69
C LYS A 81 -39.21 7.51 6.95
N GLY A 82 -39.16 8.53 6.08
CA GLY A 82 -38.43 9.77 6.38
C GLY A 82 -39.19 10.66 7.38
N PRO A 83 -38.71 11.88 7.67
CA PRO A 83 -37.35 12.25 8.02
C PRO A 83 -37.27 12.55 9.53
N LEU A 84 -36.28 12.00 10.23
CA LEU A 84 -35.88 12.53 11.54
C LEU A 84 -35.13 13.85 11.28
N SER A 85 -35.77 14.97 11.62
CA SER A 85 -35.23 16.34 11.69
C SER A 85 -33.74 16.44 11.39
N SER A 86 -33.41 16.51 10.10
CA SER A 86 -32.04 16.73 9.65
C SER A 86 -31.67 18.16 10.00
N HIS A 87 -30.71 18.35 10.90
CA HIS A 87 -29.84 19.52 10.76
C HIS A 87 -29.04 19.30 9.47
N GLN A 88 -29.62 19.67 8.32
CA GLN A 88 -28.87 19.80 7.08
C GLN A 88 -27.70 20.72 7.39
N CYS A 89 -26.47 20.25 7.13
CA CYS A 89 -25.32 21.16 7.00
C CYS A 89 -25.64 22.07 5.81
N SER A 90 -26.34 23.18 6.06
CA SER A 90 -26.60 24.18 5.04
C SER A 90 -25.29 24.89 4.70
N ASP A 91 -25.16 25.34 3.45
CA ASP A 91 -24.04 26.18 2.99
C ASP A 91 -23.85 27.45 3.86
N ARG A 92 -24.84 27.80 4.69
CA ARG A 92 -24.81 28.94 5.61
C ARG A 92 -24.02 28.67 6.90
N ASN A 93 -23.65 27.42 7.21
CA ASN A 93 -22.76 27.13 8.34
C ASN A 93 -21.28 27.06 7.88
N PRO A 94 -20.46 28.10 8.14
CA PRO A 94 -19.07 28.15 7.68
C PRO A 94 -18.19 27.03 8.28
N ASN A 95 -18.58 26.44 9.40
CA ASN A 95 -17.87 25.29 9.97
C ASN A 95 -18.14 23.99 9.18
N CYS A 96 -19.35 23.79 8.65
CA CYS A 96 -19.68 22.65 7.79
C CYS A 96 -18.90 22.70 6.47
N THR A 97 -18.87 23.86 5.80
CA THR A 97 -18.15 23.99 4.51
C THR A 97 -16.65 23.76 4.66
N LYS A 98 -16.06 24.05 5.82
CA LYS A 98 -14.65 23.78 6.11
C LYS A 98 -14.32 22.28 6.20
N LEU A 99 -15.26 21.40 6.52
CA LEU A 99 -15.03 19.96 6.62
C LEU A 99 -14.78 19.31 5.26
N TRP A 100 -15.41 19.83 4.21
CA TRP A 100 -15.38 19.25 2.86
C TRP A 100 -14.30 19.85 1.96
N LYS A 101 -13.83 21.07 2.29
CA LYS A 101 -12.81 21.76 1.47
C LYS A 101 -11.48 20.98 1.43
N PRO A 102 -10.84 20.87 0.25
CA PRO A 102 -9.51 20.30 0.15
C PRO A 102 -8.47 21.17 0.88
N PRO A 103 -7.37 20.58 1.37
CA PRO A 103 -6.26 21.35 1.93
C PRO A 103 -5.63 22.26 0.86
N PRO A 104 -4.93 23.34 1.25
CA PRO A 104 -4.16 24.14 0.31
C PRO A 104 -3.15 23.28 -0.46
N ASN A 105 -3.28 23.23 -1.79
CA ASN A 105 -2.37 22.49 -2.68
C ASN A 105 -1.01 23.19 -2.88
N ARG A 106 -0.84 24.42 -2.35
CA ARG A 106 0.39 25.24 -2.42
C ARG A 106 0.92 25.40 -3.86
N ASN A 107 0.03 25.50 -4.84
CA ASN A 107 0.33 25.60 -6.27
C ASN A 107 1.09 24.40 -6.85
N TYR A 108 1.06 23.23 -6.18
CA TYR A 108 1.55 22.00 -6.79
C TYR A 108 0.55 21.47 -7.82
N MET A 109 1.07 21.12 -9.00
CA MET A 109 0.32 20.53 -10.11
C MET A 109 1.07 19.34 -10.70
N PRO A 110 0.36 18.37 -11.32
CA PRO A 110 0.98 17.30 -12.10
C PRO A 110 2.05 17.81 -13.06
N CYS A 111 3.24 17.23 -13.03
CA CYS A 111 4.35 17.56 -13.93
C CYS A 111 5.11 16.32 -14.39
N THR A 112 4.41 15.47 -15.12
CA THR A 112 4.89 14.17 -15.59
C THR A 112 5.62 14.24 -16.93
N GLN A 113 5.68 15.42 -17.55
CA GLN A 113 6.30 15.61 -18.86
C GLN A 113 7.81 15.33 -18.82
N PRO A 114 8.34 14.56 -19.77
CA PRO A 114 9.77 14.26 -19.84
C PRO A 114 10.62 15.54 -19.99
N SER A 115 11.88 15.47 -19.61
CA SER A 115 12.84 16.55 -19.89
C SER A 115 13.12 16.66 -21.40
N PRO A 116 13.64 17.80 -21.90
CA PRO A 116 14.00 17.95 -23.31
C PRO A 116 15.03 16.93 -23.82
N ASN A 117 15.84 16.35 -22.92
CA ASN A 117 16.86 15.36 -23.26
C ASN A 117 16.35 13.92 -23.14
N TYR A 118 15.04 13.73 -22.95
CA TYR A 118 14.45 12.41 -22.87
C TYR A 118 14.50 11.73 -24.23
N THR A 119 15.17 10.58 -24.29
CA THR A 119 15.30 9.80 -25.52
C THR A 119 14.10 8.90 -25.68
N SER A 120 13.50 8.89 -26.88
CA SER A 120 12.51 7.89 -27.26
C SER A 120 13.09 6.47 -27.15
N PRO A 121 12.25 5.44 -26.95
CA PRO A 121 12.70 4.06 -26.86
C PRO A 121 13.55 3.67 -28.07
N SER A 122 14.77 3.19 -27.80
CA SER A 122 15.71 2.70 -28.82
C SER A 122 15.30 1.32 -29.36
N GLU A 123 16.08 0.78 -30.30
CA GLU A 123 15.93 -0.62 -30.69
C GLU A 123 16.00 -1.54 -29.46
N SER A 124 15.09 -2.50 -29.40
CA SER A 124 14.93 -3.37 -28.25
C SER A 124 15.99 -4.46 -28.19
N ARG A 125 16.59 -4.66 -27.02
CA ARG A 125 17.60 -5.70 -26.79
C ARG A 125 16.99 -7.09 -26.51
N GLY A 126 15.73 -7.12 -26.09
CA GLY A 126 14.99 -8.34 -25.75
C GLY A 126 13.62 -8.04 -25.13
N TYR A 127 12.93 -9.09 -24.68
CA TYR A 127 11.57 -9.01 -24.14
C TYR A 127 11.56 -9.17 -22.62
N LEU A 128 10.86 -8.27 -21.93
CA LEU A 128 10.61 -8.37 -20.50
C LEU A 128 9.19 -8.92 -20.27
N LEU A 129 9.10 -10.10 -19.64
CA LEU A 129 7.83 -10.64 -19.12
C LEU A 129 7.68 -10.27 -17.65
N ALA A 130 6.62 -9.53 -17.32
CA ALA A 130 6.29 -9.18 -15.94
C ALA A 130 5.21 -10.10 -15.37
N HIS A 131 5.54 -10.91 -14.37
CA HIS A 131 4.55 -11.67 -13.59
C HIS A 131 4.31 -10.95 -12.27
N THR A 132 3.14 -10.35 -12.14
CA THR A 132 2.77 -9.58 -10.95
C THR A 132 2.42 -10.49 -9.78
N ASN A 133 2.37 -9.91 -8.58
CA ASN A 133 2.01 -10.61 -7.35
C ASN A 133 1.38 -9.69 -6.31
N GLY A 134 0.52 -10.26 -5.45
CA GLY A 134 -0.20 -9.54 -4.40
C GLY A 134 -1.56 -9.00 -4.87
N GLY A 135 -2.21 -8.20 -4.04
CA GLY A 135 -3.52 -7.60 -4.38
C GLY A 135 -3.41 -6.49 -5.43
N LEU A 136 -4.56 -5.99 -5.91
CA LEU A 136 -4.68 -5.00 -7.00
C LEU A 136 -3.65 -3.87 -6.91
N ASN A 137 -3.59 -3.21 -5.75
CA ASN A 137 -2.75 -2.02 -5.57
C ASN A 137 -1.24 -2.33 -5.54
N GLN A 138 -0.85 -3.56 -5.16
CA GLN A 138 0.54 -4.02 -5.29
C GLN A 138 0.87 -4.34 -6.74
N MET A 139 -0.04 -5.01 -7.46
CA MET A 139 0.11 -5.28 -8.90
C MET A 139 0.27 -3.97 -9.67
N ARG A 140 -0.58 -2.96 -9.39
CA ARG A 140 -0.48 -1.63 -10.03
C ARG A 140 0.89 -0.99 -9.85
N ALA A 141 1.38 -0.89 -8.62
CA ALA A 141 2.71 -0.34 -8.35
C ALA A 141 3.82 -1.14 -9.05
N GLY A 142 3.73 -2.47 -9.02
CA GLY A 142 4.70 -3.35 -9.68
C GLY A 142 4.69 -3.22 -11.20
N ILE A 143 3.53 -3.09 -11.84
CA ILE A 143 3.40 -2.86 -13.29
C ILE A 143 4.10 -1.54 -13.67
N CYS A 144 3.87 -0.47 -12.91
CA CYS A 144 4.48 0.83 -13.16
C CYS A 144 6.01 0.79 -13.00
N ASP A 145 6.52 0.04 -12.03
CA ASP A 145 7.95 -0.20 -11.89
C ASP A 145 8.52 -1.00 -13.07
N MET A 146 7.78 -1.99 -13.59
CA MET A 146 8.22 -2.77 -14.75
C MET A 146 8.27 -1.96 -16.04
N VAL A 147 7.39 -0.96 -16.20
CA VAL A 147 7.49 0.01 -17.32
C VAL A 147 8.82 0.76 -17.23
N ALA A 148 9.14 1.32 -16.07
CA ALA A 148 10.41 2.03 -15.88
C ALA A 148 11.63 1.11 -16.07
N ILE A 149 11.57 -0.13 -15.56
CA ILE A 149 12.65 -1.10 -15.73
C ILE A 149 12.83 -1.50 -17.19
N ALA A 150 11.74 -1.71 -17.95
CA ALA A 150 11.81 -1.99 -19.37
C ALA A 150 12.54 -0.87 -20.13
N HIS A 151 12.26 0.39 -19.79
CA HIS A 151 12.98 1.54 -20.32
C HIS A 151 14.48 1.52 -19.95
N ILE A 152 14.80 1.28 -18.67
CA ILE A 152 16.20 1.27 -18.17
C ILE A 152 17.09 0.25 -18.90
N ILE A 153 16.52 -0.90 -19.29
CA ILE A 153 17.27 -2.02 -19.90
C ILE A 153 17.02 -2.17 -21.42
N ASN A 154 16.38 -1.18 -22.06
CA ASN A 154 15.99 -1.16 -23.47
C ASN A 154 15.21 -2.42 -23.91
N ALA A 155 14.24 -2.85 -23.10
CA ALA A 155 13.41 -4.01 -23.38
C ALA A 155 12.05 -3.63 -23.99
N THR A 156 11.53 -4.51 -24.83
CA THR A 156 10.12 -4.52 -25.19
C THR A 156 9.36 -5.16 -24.03
N LEU A 157 8.44 -4.41 -23.42
CA LEU A 157 7.58 -4.95 -22.37
C LEU A 157 6.47 -5.78 -23.01
N VAL A 158 6.29 -7.02 -22.56
CA VAL A 158 5.07 -7.76 -22.88
C VAL A 158 4.03 -7.43 -21.82
N VAL A 159 2.76 -7.25 -22.24
CA VAL A 159 1.64 -6.96 -21.33
C VAL A 159 1.73 -7.85 -20.08
N PRO A 160 1.78 -7.25 -18.87
CA PRO A 160 2.00 -7.99 -17.64
C PRO A 160 0.95 -9.08 -17.39
N LYS A 161 1.39 -10.21 -16.83
CA LYS A 161 0.47 -11.25 -16.34
C LYS A 161 0.05 -10.92 -14.90
N LEU A 162 -1.26 -10.83 -14.70
CA LEU A 162 -1.84 -10.61 -13.39
C LEU A 162 -1.70 -11.84 -12.50
N ASP A 163 -1.58 -11.60 -11.20
CA ASP A 163 -1.52 -12.65 -10.20
C ASP A 163 -2.89 -13.29 -10.03
N LYS A 164 -2.95 -14.60 -10.26
CA LYS A 164 -4.19 -15.39 -10.14
C LYS A 164 -4.21 -16.26 -8.90
N LYS A 165 -3.14 -16.29 -8.10
CA LYS A 165 -2.96 -17.34 -7.07
C LYS A 165 -2.56 -16.82 -5.70
N SER A 166 -1.79 -15.73 -5.61
CA SER A 166 -1.16 -15.41 -4.33
C SER A 166 -2.08 -14.78 -3.30
N TYR A 167 -3.25 -14.23 -3.70
CA TYR A 167 -4.16 -13.56 -2.76
C TYR A 167 -5.64 -13.80 -3.04
N TRP A 168 -6.12 -13.54 -4.26
CA TRP A 168 -7.56 -13.51 -4.54
C TRP A 168 -8.12 -14.70 -5.34
N GLN A 169 -7.28 -15.67 -5.73
CA GLN A 169 -7.67 -16.74 -6.65
C GLN A 169 -8.44 -16.23 -7.89
N ASP A 170 -8.12 -15.00 -8.33
CA ASP A 170 -8.87 -14.28 -9.35
C ASP A 170 -8.39 -14.69 -10.73
N SER A 171 -9.32 -15.08 -11.60
CA SER A 171 -9.01 -15.56 -12.95
C SER A 171 -8.77 -14.43 -13.97
N SER A 172 -8.98 -13.17 -13.59
CA SER A 172 -8.86 -11.99 -14.46
C SER A 172 -7.50 -11.90 -15.16
N ASN A 173 -7.54 -11.56 -16.44
CA ASN A 173 -6.37 -11.17 -17.24
C ASN A 173 -6.15 -9.66 -17.16
N PHE A 174 -5.06 -9.18 -17.78
CA PHE A 174 -4.74 -7.75 -17.79
C PHE A 174 -5.88 -6.91 -18.36
N SER A 175 -6.43 -7.30 -19.51
CA SER A 175 -7.55 -6.62 -20.19
C SER A 175 -8.87 -6.61 -19.41
N ASP A 176 -9.04 -7.55 -18.48
CA ASP A 176 -10.26 -7.66 -17.67
C ASP A 176 -10.24 -6.62 -16.52
N VAL A 177 -9.06 -6.13 -16.14
CA VAL A 177 -8.87 -5.16 -15.04
C VAL A 177 -8.41 -3.79 -15.54
N PHE A 178 -7.58 -3.74 -16.57
CA PHE A 178 -6.96 -2.53 -17.10
C PHE A 178 -7.26 -2.37 -18.59
N ASP A 179 -7.32 -1.12 -19.04
CA ASP A 179 -7.46 -0.80 -20.46
C ASP A 179 -6.14 -1.11 -21.20
N GLU A 180 -6.05 -2.29 -21.81
CA GLU A 180 -4.85 -2.80 -22.47
C GLU A 180 -4.41 -1.91 -23.65
N ASP A 181 -5.36 -1.48 -24.48
CA ASP A 181 -5.05 -0.70 -25.68
C ASP A 181 -4.62 0.73 -25.30
N HIS A 182 -5.30 1.35 -24.34
CA HIS A 182 -4.85 2.63 -23.78
C HIS A 182 -3.47 2.52 -23.14
N PHE A 183 -3.20 1.46 -22.37
CA PHE A 183 -1.90 1.24 -21.74
C PHE A 183 -0.75 1.16 -22.77
N ILE A 184 -0.95 0.44 -23.87
CA ILE A 184 0.02 0.33 -24.96
C ILE A 184 0.23 1.68 -25.64
N ASN A 185 -0.86 2.37 -26.01
CA ASN A 185 -0.80 3.62 -26.75
C ASN A 185 -0.22 4.77 -25.92
N ALA A 186 -0.59 4.88 -24.65
CA ALA A 186 -0.11 5.92 -23.75
C ALA A 186 1.40 5.83 -23.47
N LEU A 187 1.99 4.63 -23.59
CA LEU A 187 3.42 4.39 -23.36
C LEU A 187 4.26 4.33 -24.65
N ALA A 188 3.66 4.52 -25.83
CA ALA A 188 4.33 4.30 -27.12
C ALA A 188 5.63 5.12 -27.29
N ASN A 189 5.69 6.32 -26.71
CA ASN A 189 6.87 7.20 -26.75
C ASN A 189 7.89 6.95 -25.63
N ASP A 190 7.58 6.03 -24.70
CA ASP A 190 8.39 5.75 -23.52
C ASP A 190 8.99 4.33 -23.59
N VAL A 191 8.16 3.33 -23.89
CA VAL A 191 8.52 1.91 -23.94
C VAL A 191 7.68 1.21 -24.99
N LYS A 192 8.29 0.36 -25.82
CA LYS A 192 7.54 -0.52 -26.72
C LYS A 192 6.81 -1.58 -25.89
N VAL A 193 5.49 -1.61 -25.97
CA VAL A 193 4.65 -2.61 -25.31
C VAL A 193 3.98 -3.50 -26.37
N ILE A 194 3.99 -4.82 -26.16
CA ILE A 194 3.30 -5.78 -27.04
C ILE A 194 2.39 -6.71 -26.24
N LYS A 195 1.27 -7.13 -26.83
CA LYS A 195 0.27 -8.00 -26.17
C LYS A 195 0.80 -9.38 -25.84
N LYS A 196 1.53 -9.99 -26.77
CA LYS A 196 2.05 -11.36 -26.66
C LYS A 196 3.46 -11.44 -27.19
N LEU A 197 4.23 -12.37 -26.64
CA LEU A 197 5.57 -12.69 -27.11
C LEU A 197 5.48 -13.29 -28.53
N PRO A 198 6.42 -12.95 -29.46
CA PRO A 198 6.50 -13.60 -30.77
C PRO A 198 6.67 -15.13 -30.66
N ASN A 199 6.03 -15.87 -31.56
CA ASN A 199 5.97 -17.34 -31.51
C ASN A 199 7.32 -18.00 -31.83
N GLU A 200 8.21 -17.29 -32.51
CA GLU A 200 9.50 -17.77 -33.01
C GLU A 200 10.55 -17.91 -31.89
N ILE A 201 10.23 -17.48 -30.65
CA ILE A 201 11.16 -17.47 -29.53
C ILE A 201 11.14 -18.81 -28.77
N GLY A 202 12.17 -19.62 -29.03
CA GLY A 202 12.41 -20.89 -28.35
C GLY A 202 12.57 -20.79 -26.82
N SER A 203 12.26 -21.88 -26.11
CA SER A 203 12.29 -21.92 -24.64
C SER A 203 13.68 -21.76 -24.03
N SER A 204 14.75 -22.18 -24.73
CA SER A 204 16.15 -22.04 -24.30
C SER A 204 16.62 -20.58 -24.20
N MET A 205 15.91 -19.65 -24.83
CA MET A 205 16.24 -18.22 -24.84
C MET A 205 15.56 -17.44 -23.71
N LYS A 206 14.96 -18.14 -22.73
CA LYS A 206 14.15 -17.57 -21.65
C LYS A 206 14.82 -17.76 -20.30
N ALA A 207 15.01 -16.67 -19.56
CA ALA A 207 15.46 -16.70 -18.16
C ALA A 207 14.34 -16.29 -17.21
N VAL A 208 14.29 -16.90 -16.04
CA VAL A 208 13.39 -16.51 -14.94
C VAL A 208 14.23 -15.90 -13.83
N LYS A 209 13.89 -14.68 -13.41
CA LYS A 209 14.63 -13.96 -12.36
C LYS A 209 13.71 -13.39 -11.29
N TYR A 210 14.17 -13.51 -10.05
CA TYR A 210 13.63 -12.77 -8.91
C TYR A 210 14.48 -11.52 -8.74
N PHE A 211 13.96 -10.38 -9.21
CA PHE A 211 14.69 -9.12 -9.11
C PHE A 211 14.92 -8.74 -7.64
N LYS A 212 16.09 -8.18 -7.33
CA LYS A 212 16.42 -7.71 -5.98
C LYS A 212 15.47 -6.56 -5.61
N SER A 213 14.90 -6.60 -4.40
CA SER A 213 13.94 -5.58 -3.94
C SER A 213 14.62 -4.22 -3.71
N TRP A 214 13.91 -3.13 -4.03
CA TRP A 214 14.36 -1.74 -3.91
C TRP A 214 15.69 -1.44 -4.62
N SER A 215 15.92 -2.06 -5.77
CA SER A 215 17.17 -1.90 -6.51
C SER A 215 17.25 -0.55 -7.24
N GLY A 216 18.45 0.03 -7.27
CA GLY A 216 18.78 1.19 -8.10
C GLY A 216 19.04 0.81 -9.56
N MET A 217 19.43 1.80 -10.37
CA MET A 217 19.67 1.59 -11.80
C MET A 217 20.82 0.65 -12.11
N ASP A 218 21.92 0.73 -11.37
CA ASP A 218 23.13 -0.08 -11.62
C ASP A 218 22.83 -1.57 -11.64
N TYR A 219 21.98 -2.05 -10.72
CA TYR A 219 21.50 -3.44 -10.72
C TYR A 219 20.85 -3.83 -12.05
N TYR A 220 19.99 -2.98 -12.59
CA TYR A 220 19.29 -3.28 -13.83
C TYR A 220 20.20 -3.15 -15.05
N GLN A 221 21.07 -2.14 -15.09
CA GLN A 221 21.96 -1.88 -16.21
C GLN A 221 23.14 -2.86 -16.29
N GLU A 222 23.69 -3.25 -15.14
CA GLU A 222 24.88 -4.11 -15.07
C GLU A 222 24.52 -5.59 -14.93
N GLU A 223 23.56 -5.95 -14.06
CA GLU A 223 23.22 -7.35 -13.83
C GLU A 223 22.09 -7.85 -14.73
N ILE A 224 21.00 -7.10 -14.88
CA ILE A 224 19.85 -7.58 -15.67
C ILE A 224 20.09 -7.37 -17.17
N ALA A 225 20.61 -6.22 -17.60
CA ALA A 225 20.82 -5.96 -19.02
C ALA A 225 22.02 -6.72 -19.61
N SER A 226 22.96 -7.23 -18.80
CA SER A 226 24.03 -8.11 -19.29
C SER A 226 23.49 -9.47 -19.74
N MET A 227 22.36 -9.91 -19.17
CA MET A 227 21.70 -11.16 -19.56
C MET A 227 21.18 -11.17 -21.00
N TRP A 228 21.09 -10.02 -21.67
CA TRP A 228 20.73 -9.96 -23.10
C TRP A 228 21.77 -10.63 -24.01
N ALA A 229 22.97 -10.92 -23.51
CA ALA A 229 23.98 -11.71 -24.22
C ALA A 229 23.54 -13.17 -24.42
N ASP A 230 22.85 -13.75 -23.43
CA ASP A 230 22.52 -15.18 -23.39
C ASP A 230 21.03 -15.45 -23.62
N TYR A 231 20.18 -14.46 -23.32
CA TYR A 231 18.72 -14.62 -23.31
C TYR A 231 18.04 -13.55 -24.15
N LYS A 232 16.98 -13.92 -24.87
CA LYS A 232 16.09 -12.97 -25.56
C LYS A 232 14.87 -12.61 -24.74
N VAL A 233 14.56 -13.37 -23.70
CA VAL A 233 13.42 -13.12 -22.82
C VAL A 233 13.86 -13.22 -21.37
N ILE A 234 13.60 -12.17 -20.60
CA ILE A 234 13.76 -12.19 -19.15
C ILE A 234 12.37 -12.11 -18.53
N ARG A 235 12.03 -13.09 -17.70
CA ARG A 235 10.79 -13.10 -16.91
C ARG A 235 11.07 -12.68 -15.49
N ALA A 236 10.57 -11.50 -15.11
CA ALA A 236 10.47 -11.09 -13.72
C ALA A 236 9.40 -11.94 -13.03
N ALA A 237 9.82 -12.83 -12.12
CA ALA A 237 8.92 -13.77 -11.44
C ALA A 237 7.97 -13.09 -10.44
N LYS A 238 8.36 -11.91 -9.94
CA LYS A 238 7.60 -11.03 -9.03
C LYS A 238 7.92 -9.58 -9.37
N THR A 239 6.94 -8.69 -9.21
CA THR A 239 7.09 -7.26 -9.54
C THR A 239 6.98 -6.34 -8.33
N ASP A 240 6.57 -6.84 -7.18
CA ASP A 240 6.39 -6.02 -5.98
C ASP A 240 7.72 -5.46 -5.43
N SER A 241 7.76 -4.15 -5.19
CA SER A 241 8.87 -3.45 -4.52
C SER A 241 10.26 -3.74 -5.13
N ARG A 242 10.37 -3.77 -6.47
CA ARG A 242 11.63 -4.11 -7.16
C ARG A 242 12.49 -2.90 -7.48
N LEU A 243 11.87 -1.73 -7.70
CA LEU A 243 12.59 -0.51 -8.03
C LEU A 243 12.71 0.39 -6.78
N ALA A 244 13.84 1.08 -6.63
CA ALA A 244 14.05 2.02 -5.53
C ALA A 244 12.98 3.13 -5.51
N ASN A 245 12.62 3.59 -4.31
CA ASN A 245 11.64 4.67 -4.17
C ASN A 245 12.22 6.03 -4.57
N ASN A 246 13.47 6.28 -4.21
CA ASN A 246 14.15 7.56 -4.35
C ASN A 246 15.49 7.39 -5.08
N ASN A 247 16.12 8.52 -5.42
CA ASN A 247 17.46 8.58 -6.03
C ASN A 247 17.57 7.92 -7.41
N LEU A 248 16.45 7.82 -8.14
CA LEU A 248 16.46 7.50 -9.57
C LEU A 248 16.48 8.80 -10.38
N PRO A 249 16.98 8.79 -11.63
CA PRO A 249 16.97 9.98 -12.48
C PRO A 249 15.56 10.56 -12.65
N PRO A 250 15.42 11.89 -12.78
CA PRO A 250 14.12 12.55 -12.84
C PRO A 250 13.19 11.99 -13.93
N ASP A 251 13.70 11.68 -15.13
CA ASP A 251 12.87 11.18 -16.21
C ASP A 251 12.39 9.74 -16.00
N ILE A 252 13.16 8.91 -15.28
CA ILE A 252 12.70 7.58 -14.85
C ILE A 252 11.55 7.72 -13.85
N GLN A 253 11.67 8.65 -12.90
CA GLN A 253 10.59 8.87 -11.93
C GLN A 253 9.34 9.44 -12.61
N LYS A 254 9.49 10.38 -13.54
CA LYS A 254 8.37 10.90 -14.35
C LYS A 254 7.71 9.82 -15.20
N LEU A 255 8.47 8.89 -15.77
CA LEU A 255 7.92 7.72 -16.47
C LEU A 255 7.08 6.87 -15.52
N ARG A 256 7.52 6.62 -14.29
CA ARG A 256 6.70 5.91 -13.28
C ARG A 256 5.41 6.67 -12.98
N CYS A 257 5.44 7.99 -12.94
CA CYS A 257 4.25 8.82 -12.77
C CYS A 257 3.27 8.67 -13.93
N ARG A 258 3.73 8.79 -15.19
CA ARG A 258 2.90 8.59 -16.38
C ARG A 258 2.31 7.18 -16.41
N ALA A 259 3.15 6.16 -16.16
CA ALA A 259 2.70 4.78 -16.10
C ALA A 259 1.57 4.59 -15.06
N CYS A 260 1.71 5.17 -13.86
CA CYS A 260 0.77 4.96 -12.75
C CYS A 260 -0.53 5.76 -12.86
N TYR A 261 -0.44 7.04 -13.19
CA TYR A 261 -1.57 7.96 -13.12
C TYR A 261 -2.21 8.27 -14.48
N GLU A 262 -1.54 7.94 -15.59
CA GLU A 262 -2.03 8.26 -16.94
C GLU A 262 -2.28 7.00 -17.78
N ALA A 263 -1.31 6.07 -17.84
CA ALA A 263 -1.36 4.91 -18.72
C ALA A 263 -2.11 3.70 -18.11
N LEU A 264 -1.92 3.40 -16.82
CA LEU A 264 -2.55 2.25 -16.16
C LEU A 264 -3.96 2.58 -15.64
N ARG A 265 -4.89 2.81 -16.57
CA ARG A 265 -6.32 3.03 -16.30
C ARG A 265 -7.06 1.71 -16.14
N PHE A 266 -8.15 1.70 -15.38
CA PHE A 266 -8.99 0.52 -15.30
C PHE A 266 -9.70 0.26 -16.62
N ALA A 267 -10.14 -0.99 -16.83
CA ALA A 267 -10.90 -1.35 -18.02
C ALA A 267 -12.18 -0.50 -18.12
N PRO A 268 -12.65 -0.14 -19.34
CA PRO A 268 -13.78 0.77 -19.51
C PRO A 268 -15.06 0.38 -18.74
N GLN A 269 -15.35 -0.91 -18.61
CA GLN A 269 -16.49 -1.42 -17.83
C GLN A 269 -16.37 -1.12 -16.33
N ILE A 270 -15.17 -1.20 -15.77
CA ILE A 270 -14.89 -0.89 -14.35
C ILE A 270 -14.97 0.63 -14.14
N GLU A 271 -14.41 1.43 -15.04
CA GLU A 271 -14.50 2.89 -14.97
C GLU A 271 -15.96 3.37 -15.05
N ALA A 272 -16.76 2.79 -15.97
CA ALA A 272 -18.18 3.10 -16.11
C ALA A 272 -18.96 2.76 -14.83
N MET A 273 -18.77 1.55 -14.29
CA MET A 273 -19.43 1.12 -13.07
C MET A 273 -18.98 1.93 -11.84
N GLY A 274 -17.69 2.19 -11.71
CA GLY A 274 -17.13 3.02 -10.64
C GLY A 274 -17.68 4.45 -10.68
N LYS A 275 -17.81 5.03 -11.88
CA LYS A 275 -18.44 6.35 -12.06
C LYS A 275 -19.91 6.33 -11.65
N LEU A 276 -20.66 5.30 -12.01
CA LEU A 276 -22.06 5.16 -11.61
C LEU A 276 -22.21 5.13 -10.08
N LEU A 277 -21.37 4.37 -9.38
CA LEU A 277 -21.34 4.33 -7.91
C LEU A 277 -21.01 5.70 -7.30
N VAL A 278 -20.04 6.42 -7.89
CA VAL A 278 -19.69 7.78 -7.47
C VAL A 278 -20.86 8.74 -7.65
N ASP A 279 -21.55 8.69 -8.78
CA ASP A 279 -22.69 9.57 -9.06
C ASP A 279 -23.85 9.31 -8.08
N ARG A 280 -24.11 8.04 -7.74
CA ARG A 280 -25.10 7.64 -6.71
C ARG A 280 -24.69 8.06 -5.29
N MET A 281 -23.40 8.03 -4.95
CA MET A 281 -22.94 8.60 -3.69
C MET A 281 -23.15 10.12 -3.67
N ARG A 282 -22.77 10.82 -4.74
CA ARG A 282 -22.89 12.28 -4.85
C ARG A 282 -24.33 12.78 -4.90
N SER A 283 -25.30 11.96 -5.33
CA SER A 283 -26.72 12.33 -5.26
C SER A 283 -27.21 12.50 -3.82
N ASN A 284 -26.48 11.97 -2.83
CA ASN A 284 -26.75 12.15 -1.40
C ASN A 284 -25.96 13.33 -0.78
N GLY A 285 -25.20 14.09 -1.58
CA GLY A 285 -24.33 15.18 -1.12
C GLY A 285 -22.85 14.79 -1.10
N PRO A 286 -21.96 15.66 -0.57
CA PRO A 286 -20.55 15.32 -0.41
C PRO A 286 -20.40 14.14 0.54
N TYR A 287 -19.47 13.24 0.26
CA TYR A 287 -19.36 11.97 0.98
C TYR A 287 -17.94 11.65 1.45
N ILE A 288 -17.87 10.83 2.49
CA ILE A 288 -16.63 10.24 2.99
C ILE A 288 -16.50 8.85 2.39
N SER A 289 -15.34 8.53 1.79
CA SER A 289 -14.93 7.13 1.65
C SER A 289 -14.11 6.72 2.87
N LEU A 290 -14.69 5.83 3.68
CA LEU A 290 -14.05 5.23 4.83
C LEU A 290 -13.47 3.87 4.40
N HIS A 291 -12.15 3.80 4.25
CA HIS A 291 -11.47 2.54 4.01
C HIS A 291 -11.28 1.80 5.34
N LEU A 292 -12.29 0.99 5.68
CA LEU A 292 -12.43 0.27 6.93
C LEU A 292 -11.71 -1.09 6.84
N ARG A 293 -10.41 -1.12 7.12
CA ARG A 293 -9.60 -2.34 7.08
C ARG A 293 -9.77 -3.20 8.34
N TYR A 294 -11.02 -3.62 8.60
CA TYR A 294 -11.41 -4.46 9.73
C TYR A 294 -11.78 -5.88 9.25
N GLU A 295 -11.08 -6.39 8.26
CA GLU A 295 -11.30 -7.75 7.76
C GLU A 295 -10.49 -8.79 8.54
N LYS A 296 -11.00 -10.03 8.54
CA LYS A 296 -10.47 -11.17 9.30
C LYS A 296 -8.98 -11.40 9.08
N ASP A 297 -8.52 -11.30 7.84
CA ASP A 297 -7.12 -11.52 7.47
C ASP A 297 -6.19 -10.45 8.09
N MET A 298 -6.64 -9.19 8.13
CA MET A 298 -5.89 -8.09 8.70
C MET A 298 -5.81 -8.22 10.22
N LEU A 299 -6.91 -8.57 10.88
CA LEU A 299 -6.94 -8.73 12.34
C LEU A 299 -6.09 -9.92 12.79
N ALA A 300 -6.19 -11.06 12.09
CA ALA A 300 -5.33 -12.22 12.33
C ALA A 300 -3.86 -11.87 12.11
N PHE A 301 -3.52 -11.22 10.98
CA PHE A 301 -2.15 -10.83 10.67
C PHE A 301 -1.56 -9.87 11.72
N SER A 302 -2.32 -8.83 12.08
CA SER A 302 -1.84 -7.81 13.01
C SER A 302 -1.88 -8.25 14.46
N GLY A 303 -2.62 -9.32 14.78
CA GLY A 303 -2.82 -9.79 16.14
C GLY A 303 -3.65 -8.86 17.00
N CYS A 304 -4.44 -7.98 16.38
CA CYS A 304 -5.24 -7.00 17.08
C CYS A 304 -6.58 -7.62 17.50
N THR A 305 -6.80 -7.71 18.80
CA THR A 305 -7.99 -8.37 19.39
C THR A 305 -8.77 -7.46 20.34
N HIS A 306 -8.59 -6.14 20.22
CA HIS A 306 -9.35 -5.16 21.01
C HIS A 306 -10.83 -5.22 20.64
N ASP A 307 -11.71 -5.11 21.64
CA ASP A 307 -13.17 -5.27 21.51
C ASP A 307 -13.63 -6.63 20.94
N LEU A 308 -12.75 -7.63 20.87
CA LEU A 308 -13.12 -9.00 20.46
C LEU A 308 -13.38 -9.89 21.67
N SER A 309 -14.32 -10.84 21.52
CA SER A 309 -14.52 -11.92 22.47
C SER A 309 -13.33 -12.88 22.53
N PRO A 310 -13.17 -13.67 23.60
CA PRO A 310 -12.14 -14.70 23.67
C PRO A 310 -12.21 -15.72 22.52
N ALA A 311 -13.42 -16.04 22.04
CA ALA A 311 -13.63 -16.96 20.93
C ALA A 311 -13.10 -16.38 19.61
N GLU A 312 -13.47 -15.14 19.29
CA GLU A 312 -12.98 -14.41 18.12
C GLU A 312 -11.45 -14.25 18.16
N ALA A 313 -10.90 -13.85 19.31
CA ALA A 313 -9.45 -13.72 19.48
C ALA A 313 -8.71 -15.04 19.23
N ASN A 314 -9.27 -16.17 19.71
CA ASN A 314 -8.69 -17.49 19.49
C ASN A 314 -8.79 -17.94 18.03
N GLU A 315 -9.92 -17.67 17.36
CA GLU A 315 -10.10 -17.94 15.95
C GLU A 315 -9.03 -17.21 15.09
N LEU A 316 -8.86 -15.91 15.31
CA LEU A 316 -7.86 -15.11 14.61
C LEU A 316 -6.43 -15.61 14.87
N LYS A 317 -6.15 -16.07 16.10
CA LYS A 317 -4.87 -16.70 16.44
C LYS A 317 -4.66 -18.01 15.66
N THR A 318 -5.66 -18.88 15.58
CA THR A 318 -5.58 -20.13 14.80
C THR A 318 -5.28 -19.85 13.33
N ILE A 319 -5.93 -18.86 12.73
CA ILE A 319 -5.66 -18.43 11.35
C ILE A 319 -4.22 -17.96 11.21
N ARG A 320 -3.75 -17.15 12.17
CA ARG A 320 -2.38 -16.67 12.16
C ARG A 320 -1.37 -17.80 12.27
N ASP A 321 -1.58 -18.75 13.16
CA ASP A 321 -0.66 -19.86 13.42
C ASP A 321 -0.59 -20.81 12.22
N ALA A 322 -1.72 -21.10 11.58
CA ALA A 322 -1.80 -21.97 10.41
C ALA A 322 -1.20 -21.37 9.12
N ASN A 323 -0.85 -20.08 9.09
CA ASN A 323 -0.32 -19.44 7.88
C ASN A 323 1.22 -19.46 7.77
N ASP A 324 1.81 -20.39 7.04
CA ASP A 324 3.28 -20.55 6.97
C ASP A 324 4.07 -19.31 6.46
N ASN A 325 3.42 -18.40 5.73
CA ASN A 325 4.07 -17.20 5.20
C ASN A 325 4.24 -16.09 6.26
N TRP A 326 3.49 -16.16 7.35
CA TRP A 326 3.53 -15.18 8.43
C TRP A 326 4.61 -15.52 9.45
N LYS A 327 5.74 -14.83 9.36
CA LYS A 327 6.92 -15.12 10.19
C LYS A 327 6.77 -14.80 11.66
N VAL A 328 5.88 -13.86 12.02
CA VAL A 328 5.63 -13.45 13.40
C VAL A 328 4.27 -14.02 13.80
N LYS A 329 4.29 -14.91 14.78
CA LYS A 329 3.10 -15.66 15.25
C LYS A 329 2.69 -15.25 16.66
N ASP A 330 3.69 -15.03 17.51
CA ASP A 330 3.47 -14.52 18.84
C ASP A 330 3.46 -12.99 18.80
N ILE A 331 2.32 -12.40 19.13
CA ILE A 331 2.06 -10.96 19.02
C ILE A 331 1.26 -10.54 20.23
N ASP A 332 1.78 -9.55 20.97
CA ASP A 332 1.05 -8.88 22.04
C ASP A 332 0.04 -7.88 21.44
N PRO A 333 -1.29 -8.14 21.56
CA PRO A 333 -2.32 -7.26 21.02
C PRO A 333 -2.29 -5.85 21.64
N MET A 334 -1.97 -5.75 22.93
CA MET A 334 -1.95 -4.48 23.67
C MET A 334 -0.75 -3.63 23.24
N GLU A 335 0.40 -4.28 23.00
CA GLU A 335 1.58 -3.60 22.46
C GLU A 335 1.32 -3.06 21.04
N GLN A 336 0.72 -3.88 20.15
CA GLN A 336 0.35 -3.45 18.78
C GLN A 336 -0.58 -2.24 18.82
N ARG A 337 -1.64 -2.33 19.63
CA ARG A 337 -2.63 -1.27 19.79
C ARG A 337 -1.98 0.01 20.29
N SER A 338 -1.26 -0.04 21.40
CA SER A 338 -0.63 1.14 22.02
C SER A 338 0.42 1.84 21.12
N LYS A 339 1.01 1.10 20.16
CA LYS A 339 1.90 1.64 19.13
C LYS A 339 1.17 2.19 17.90
N GLY A 340 -0.15 2.02 17.81
CA GLY A 340 -0.97 2.44 16.68
C GLY A 340 -0.85 1.54 15.45
N PHE A 341 -0.47 0.27 15.67
CA PHE A 341 -0.32 -0.71 14.60
C PHE A 341 -1.59 -1.50 14.31
N CYS A 342 -2.64 -1.36 15.13
CA CYS A 342 -3.95 -1.92 14.85
C CYS A 342 -4.79 -1.04 13.91
N PRO A 343 -5.69 -1.63 13.10
CA PRO A 343 -6.78 -0.88 12.50
C PRO A 343 -7.65 -0.23 13.59
N LEU A 344 -8.29 0.90 13.29
CA LEU A 344 -9.38 1.36 14.14
C LEU A 344 -10.57 0.40 14.00
N THR A 345 -11.24 0.08 15.11
CA THR A 345 -12.51 -0.66 15.08
C THR A 345 -13.61 0.19 14.45
N PRO A 346 -14.74 -0.38 13.98
CA PRO A 346 -15.86 0.42 13.49
C PRO A 346 -16.39 1.43 14.52
N LYS A 347 -16.45 1.04 15.80
CA LYS A 347 -16.77 1.92 16.94
C LYS A 347 -15.81 3.10 17.05
N GLU A 348 -14.50 2.84 17.01
CA GLU A 348 -13.47 3.88 17.08
C GLU A 348 -13.50 4.81 15.86
N ALA A 349 -13.74 4.26 14.66
CA ALA A 349 -13.93 5.05 13.46
C ALA A 349 -15.12 6.01 13.60
N ALA A 350 -16.23 5.54 14.19
CA ALA A 350 -17.40 6.37 14.46
C ALA A 350 -17.10 7.52 15.44
N ILE A 351 -16.42 7.23 16.56
CA ILE A 351 -15.99 8.24 17.53
C ILE A 351 -15.04 9.25 16.86
N PHE A 352 -14.10 8.78 16.04
CA PHE A 352 -13.17 9.63 15.31
C PHE A 352 -13.89 10.59 14.36
N LEU A 353 -14.84 10.10 13.56
CA LEU A 353 -15.65 10.92 12.66
C LEU A 353 -16.45 11.97 13.43
N CYS A 354 -17.07 11.60 14.56
CA CYS A 354 -17.80 12.54 15.40
C CYS A 354 -16.87 13.62 15.98
N ALA A 355 -15.67 13.24 16.46
CA ALA A 355 -14.68 14.16 17.00
C ALA A 355 -14.08 15.10 15.94
N LEU A 356 -14.06 14.69 14.67
CA LEU A 356 -13.71 15.56 13.55
C LEU A 356 -14.82 16.59 13.22
N GLY A 357 -16.02 16.39 13.74
CA GLY A 357 -17.17 17.29 13.57
C GLY A 357 -18.12 16.91 12.44
N TYR A 358 -18.03 15.70 11.87
CA TYR A 358 -18.99 15.25 10.87
C TYR A 358 -20.36 14.96 11.52
N PRO A 359 -21.47 15.48 10.96
CA PRO A 359 -22.81 15.24 11.48
C PRO A 359 -23.29 13.82 11.14
N SER A 360 -24.28 13.32 11.89
CA SER A 360 -24.81 11.95 11.71
C SER A 360 -25.41 11.68 10.33
N ASN A 361 -25.94 12.69 9.63
CA ASN A 361 -26.44 12.57 8.27
C ASN A 361 -25.35 12.58 7.19
N THR A 362 -24.08 12.44 7.56
CA THR A 362 -22.98 12.35 6.60
C THR A 362 -23.09 11.06 5.78
N PRO A 363 -23.14 11.13 4.44
CA PRO A 363 -23.04 9.95 3.58
C PRO A 363 -21.63 9.35 3.68
N ILE A 364 -21.55 8.05 3.95
CA ILE A 364 -20.28 7.32 4.07
C ILE A 364 -20.30 6.11 3.15
N TYR A 365 -19.35 6.05 2.23
CA TYR A 365 -19.04 4.84 1.48
C TYR A 365 -18.03 4.00 2.27
N ILE A 366 -18.35 2.73 2.53
CA ILE A 366 -17.45 1.79 3.19
C ILE A 366 -16.64 1.03 2.12
N ALA A 367 -15.38 1.41 1.95
CA ALA A 367 -14.44 0.73 1.07
C ALA A 367 -13.72 -0.39 1.82
N ALA A 368 -14.29 -1.59 1.80
CA ALA A 368 -13.75 -2.75 2.51
C ALA A 368 -14.19 -4.08 1.88
N GLY A 369 -13.45 -5.15 2.19
CA GLY A 369 -13.98 -6.50 2.08
C GLY A 369 -14.98 -6.81 3.19
N GLU A 370 -15.19 -8.11 3.46
CA GLU A 370 -16.05 -8.55 4.55
C GLU A 370 -15.54 -8.06 5.92
N ILE A 371 -16.36 -7.27 6.61
CA ILE A 371 -16.05 -6.75 7.93
C ILE A 371 -16.19 -7.89 8.95
N TYR A 372 -15.14 -8.12 9.74
CA TYR A 372 -15.12 -9.18 10.74
C TYR A 372 -16.23 -8.97 11.78
N GLY A 373 -17.03 -10.03 12.01
CA GLY A 373 -18.23 -10.07 12.85
C GLY A 373 -19.43 -9.25 12.36
N GLY A 374 -19.37 -8.70 11.13
CA GLY A 374 -20.52 -8.12 10.43
C GLY A 374 -21.28 -7.06 11.25
N ASP A 375 -22.60 -7.18 11.29
CA ASP A 375 -23.51 -6.22 11.94
C ASP A 375 -23.22 -6.01 13.42
N SER A 376 -22.71 -7.03 14.12
CA SER A 376 -22.41 -6.94 15.55
C SER A 376 -21.34 -5.89 15.86
N HIS A 377 -20.27 -5.84 15.05
CA HIS A 377 -19.21 -4.83 15.19
C HIS A 377 -19.55 -3.52 14.48
N MET A 378 -20.40 -3.55 13.44
CA MET A 378 -20.81 -2.35 12.70
C MET A 378 -21.88 -1.50 13.42
N GLY A 379 -22.61 -2.06 14.40
CA GLY A 379 -23.77 -1.41 15.02
C GLY A 379 -23.52 0.01 15.57
N VAL A 380 -22.35 0.27 16.19
CA VAL A 380 -22.04 1.62 16.69
C VAL A 380 -21.78 2.61 15.56
N LEU A 381 -21.12 2.18 14.48
CA LEU A 381 -20.88 3.03 13.32
C LEU A 381 -22.21 3.34 12.60
N GLN A 382 -23.03 2.31 12.37
CA GLN A 382 -24.33 2.44 11.71
C GLN A 382 -25.32 3.31 12.50
N SER A 383 -25.36 3.18 13.83
CA SER A 383 -26.25 3.99 14.67
C SER A 383 -25.87 5.48 14.69
N ARG A 384 -24.58 5.80 14.59
CA ARG A 384 -24.09 7.18 14.54
C ARG A 384 -24.18 7.79 13.14
N TYR A 385 -24.02 6.98 12.11
CA TYR A 385 -24.06 7.38 10.70
C TYR A 385 -24.99 6.46 9.92
N PRO A 386 -26.30 6.69 9.90
CA PRO A 386 -27.26 5.80 9.24
C PRO A 386 -27.10 5.70 7.72
N MET A 387 -26.42 6.66 7.08
CA MET A 387 -26.17 6.66 5.63
C MET A 387 -24.87 5.94 5.26
N LEU A 388 -24.68 4.72 5.76
CA LEU A 388 -23.59 3.84 5.31
C LEU A 388 -24.00 3.15 4.01
N MET A 389 -23.14 3.27 3.01
CA MET A 389 -23.31 2.68 1.70
C MET A 389 -22.14 1.77 1.37
N HIS A 390 -22.44 0.63 0.78
CA HIS A 390 -21.47 -0.29 0.20
C HIS A 390 -21.79 -0.40 -1.29
N LYS A 391 -20.85 -0.89 -2.11
CA LYS A 391 -21.11 -1.15 -3.54
C LYS A 391 -22.35 -2.02 -3.74
N GLU A 392 -22.55 -3.03 -2.88
CA GLU A 392 -23.69 -3.95 -2.87
C GLU A 392 -25.03 -3.26 -2.60
N ASN A 393 -25.02 -2.12 -1.88
CA ASN A 393 -26.22 -1.34 -1.59
C ASN A 393 -26.47 -0.23 -2.63
N LEU A 394 -25.41 0.20 -3.33
CA LEU A 394 -25.46 1.25 -4.32
C LEU A 394 -25.79 0.75 -5.72
N ALA A 395 -25.62 -0.53 -5.98
CA ALA A 395 -25.85 -1.14 -7.29
C ALA A 395 -26.84 -2.29 -7.19
N SER A 396 -27.61 -2.49 -8.26
CA SER A 396 -28.48 -3.65 -8.34
C SER A 396 -27.65 -4.93 -8.43
N SER A 397 -28.26 -6.07 -8.08
CA SER A 397 -27.59 -7.36 -8.20
C SER A 397 -27.16 -7.63 -9.65
N GLU A 398 -27.96 -7.22 -10.63
CA GLU A 398 -27.66 -7.36 -12.06
C GLU A 398 -26.49 -6.47 -12.51
N GLU A 399 -26.38 -5.25 -11.98
CA GLU A 399 -25.26 -4.36 -12.29
C GLU A 399 -23.93 -4.85 -11.73
N LEU A 400 -23.95 -5.53 -10.58
CA LEU A 400 -22.75 -6.06 -9.93
C LEU A 400 -22.38 -7.47 -10.35
N GLU A 401 -23.32 -8.26 -10.86
CA GLU A 401 -23.12 -9.65 -11.26
C GLU A 401 -21.81 -9.88 -12.04
N PRO A 402 -21.46 -9.05 -13.06
CA PRO A 402 -20.25 -9.23 -13.87
C PRO A 402 -18.94 -9.13 -13.09
N PHE A 403 -18.96 -8.53 -11.89
CA PHE A 403 -17.78 -8.28 -11.06
C PHE A 403 -17.65 -9.26 -9.88
N THR A 404 -18.73 -9.98 -9.52
CA THR A 404 -18.86 -10.70 -8.24
C THR A 404 -17.77 -11.77 -8.02
N ASN A 405 -17.32 -12.42 -9.09
CA ASN A 405 -16.28 -13.46 -9.05
C ASN A 405 -14.87 -12.92 -9.32
N HIS A 406 -14.72 -11.60 -9.42
CA HIS A 406 -13.48 -10.93 -9.80
C HIS A 406 -13.08 -9.90 -8.72
N LEU A 407 -12.48 -10.39 -7.64
CA LEU A 407 -12.10 -9.56 -6.48
C LEU A 407 -11.21 -8.37 -6.86
N SER A 408 -10.37 -8.50 -7.90
CA SER A 408 -9.56 -7.39 -8.42
C SER A 408 -10.41 -6.29 -9.02
N GLN A 409 -11.51 -6.63 -9.68
CA GLN A 409 -12.43 -5.67 -10.26
C GLN A 409 -13.29 -5.00 -9.17
N LEU A 410 -13.78 -5.76 -8.19
CA LEU A 410 -14.47 -5.19 -7.02
C LEU A 410 -13.59 -4.22 -6.24
N ALA A 411 -12.32 -4.58 -6.00
CA ALA A 411 -11.35 -3.69 -5.37
C ALA A 411 -11.02 -2.45 -6.23
N ALA A 412 -11.18 -2.54 -7.55
CA ALA A 412 -11.03 -1.41 -8.46
C ALA A 412 -12.21 -0.43 -8.34
N LEU A 413 -13.44 -0.93 -8.17
CA LEU A 413 -14.61 -0.09 -7.87
C LEU A 413 -14.41 0.68 -6.57
N ASP A 414 -14.01 -0.01 -5.49
CA ASP A 414 -13.69 0.62 -4.20
C ASP A 414 -12.59 1.68 -4.35
N TYR A 415 -11.60 1.43 -5.21
CA TYR A 415 -10.52 2.38 -5.48
C TYR A 415 -11.04 3.64 -6.16
N ILE A 416 -11.87 3.51 -7.20
CA ILE A 416 -12.46 4.65 -7.92
C ILE A 416 -13.29 5.51 -6.97
N VAL A 417 -14.24 4.90 -6.24
CA VAL A 417 -15.12 5.61 -5.30
C VAL A 417 -14.32 6.32 -4.21
N SER A 418 -13.20 5.74 -3.77
CA SER A 418 -12.31 6.34 -2.76
C SER A 418 -11.43 7.47 -3.30
N VAL A 419 -10.99 7.40 -4.55
CA VAL A 419 -10.25 8.50 -5.18
C VAL A 419 -11.18 9.68 -5.46
N GLU A 420 -12.43 9.42 -5.84
CA GLU A 420 -13.44 10.43 -6.19
C GLU A 420 -14.17 11.08 -5.01
N SER A 421 -14.05 10.52 -3.80
CA SER A 421 -14.73 11.08 -2.62
C SER A 421 -14.24 12.48 -2.25
N ASP A 422 -15.09 13.27 -1.60
CA ASP A 422 -14.72 14.57 -1.06
C ASP A 422 -13.68 14.42 0.06
N VAL A 423 -13.85 13.39 0.89
CA VAL A 423 -12.94 13.04 1.98
C VAL A 423 -12.61 11.55 1.93
N PHE A 424 -11.34 11.21 2.07
CA PHE A 424 -10.89 9.83 2.23
C PHE A 424 -10.27 9.64 3.62
N ILE A 425 -10.70 8.59 4.32
CA ILE A 425 -10.20 8.24 5.66
C ILE A 425 -9.89 6.74 5.72
N PRO A 426 -8.61 6.34 5.79
CA PRO A 426 -8.25 4.94 6.00
C PRO A 426 -8.10 4.63 7.49
N THR A 427 -8.78 3.59 7.99
CA THR A 427 -8.61 3.12 9.38
C THR A 427 -7.30 2.36 9.60
N TYR A 428 -6.63 1.96 8.51
CA TYR A 428 -5.33 1.31 8.50
C TYR A 428 -4.52 1.73 7.27
N SER A 429 -3.19 1.88 7.43
CA SER A 429 -2.27 2.23 6.35
C SER A 429 -1.88 1.03 5.46
N GLY A 430 -2.87 0.38 4.85
CA GLY A 430 -2.70 -0.76 3.96
C GLY A 430 -2.34 -0.37 2.52
N ASN A 431 -2.22 -1.37 1.62
CA ASN A 431 -1.84 -1.14 0.22
C ASN A 431 -2.85 -0.26 -0.54
N MET A 432 -4.15 -0.48 -0.34
CA MET A 432 -5.18 0.33 -0.96
C MET A 432 -5.17 1.77 -0.44
N ALA A 433 -5.18 1.94 0.90
CA ALA A 433 -5.06 3.26 1.52
C ALA A 433 -3.90 4.05 0.91
N ARG A 434 -2.70 3.46 0.93
CA ARG A 434 -1.48 4.03 0.36
C ARG A 434 -1.61 4.45 -1.10
N ALA A 435 -2.20 3.61 -1.94
CA ALA A 435 -2.38 3.90 -3.36
C ALA A 435 -3.43 5.00 -3.61
N VAL A 436 -4.52 5.03 -2.85
CA VAL A 436 -5.54 6.08 -2.90
C VAL A 436 -4.97 7.40 -2.38
N GLU A 437 -4.21 7.41 -1.28
CA GLU A 437 -3.58 8.62 -0.75
C GLU A 437 -2.67 9.28 -1.80
N GLY A 438 -1.84 8.49 -2.48
CA GLY A 438 -0.94 9.00 -3.51
C GLY A 438 -1.66 9.53 -4.74
N HIS A 439 -2.70 8.84 -5.21
CA HIS A 439 -3.49 9.31 -6.35
C HIS A 439 -4.28 10.57 -6.02
N ARG A 440 -4.88 10.65 -4.84
CA ARG A 440 -5.54 11.88 -4.34
C ARG A 440 -4.57 13.06 -4.21
N ARG A 441 -3.30 12.81 -3.84
CA ARG A 441 -2.23 13.83 -3.89
C ARG A 441 -1.94 14.28 -5.31
N PHE A 442 -1.81 13.34 -6.24
CA PHE A 442 -1.57 13.62 -7.66
C PHE A 442 -2.70 14.48 -8.27
N LEU A 443 -3.96 14.19 -7.94
CA LEU A 443 -5.14 14.93 -8.40
C LEU A 443 -5.39 16.24 -7.64
N GLY A 444 -4.33 16.99 -7.32
CA GLY A 444 -4.43 18.31 -6.72
C GLY A 444 -4.62 18.32 -5.20
N HIS A 445 -4.12 17.30 -4.50
CA HIS A 445 -4.20 17.19 -3.03
C HIS A 445 -5.64 17.17 -2.50
N ARG A 446 -6.48 16.29 -3.04
CA ARG A 446 -7.83 16.03 -2.49
C ARG A 446 -7.76 15.65 -1.00
N ARG A 447 -8.79 16.00 -0.22
CA ARG A 447 -8.75 15.87 1.24
C ARG A 447 -8.61 14.42 1.68
N THR A 448 -7.59 14.14 2.46
CA THR A 448 -7.30 12.80 2.97
C THR A 448 -6.91 12.89 4.43
N ILE A 449 -7.72 12.35 5.33
CA ILE A 449 -7.47 12.43 6.77
C ILE A 449 -6.80 11.15 7.23
N SER A 450 -5.49 11.17 7.42
CA SER A 450 -4.72 9.99 7.87
C SER A 450 -4.73 9.92 9.39
N PRO A 451 -5.42 8.95 10.03
CA PRO A 451 -5.57 8.92 11.48
C PRO A 451 -4.22 8.77 12.21
N ASP A 452 -4.03 9.52 13.29
CA ASP A 452 -2.97 9.30 14.27
C ASP A 452 -3.37 8.19 15.24
N ARG A 453 -3.40 6.95 14.73
CA ARG A 453 -3.89 5.79 15.48
C ARG A 453 -3.26 5.67 16.85
N LYS A 454 -1.94 5.93 16.97
CA LYS A 454 -1.23 5.91 18.26
C LYS A 454 -1.76 6.95 19.25
N ALA A 455 -2.08 8.16 18.79
CA ALA A 455 -2.68 9.19 19.64
C ALA A 455 -4.16 8.88 19.94
N LEU A 456 -4.89 8.40 18.93
CA LEU A 456 -6.32 8.11 19.02
C LEU A 456 -6.64 6.97 20.00
N VAL A 457 -5.96 5.83 19.92
CA VAL A 457 -6.19 4.71 20.84
C VAL A 457 -6.03 5.12 22.30
N ARG A 458 -5.06 5.99 22.62
CA ARG A 458 -4.89 6.51 23.99
C ARG A 458 -6.07 7.37 24.46
N LEU A 459 -6.75 8.05 23.55
CA LEU A 459 -7.95 8.82 23.86
C LEU A 459 -9.14 7.88 24.00
N PHE A 460 -9.29 6.89 23.12
CA PHE A 460 -10.36 5.90 23.17
C PHE A 460 -10.29 5.03 24.41
N ASP A 461 -9.10 4.56 24.80
CA ASP A 461 -8.90 3.79 26.04
C ASP A 461 -9.32 4.61 27.28
N LYS A 462 -9.09 5.94 27.29
CA LYS A 462 -9.57 6.82 28.37
C LYS A 462 -11.09 6.97 28.37
N ILE A 463 -11.72 6.95 27.20
CA ILE A 463 -13.18 6.99 27.08
C ILE A 463 -13.78 5.70 27.62
N GLU A 464 -13.23 4.55 27.24
CA GLU A 464 -13.68 3.24 27.72
C GLU A 464 -13.49 3.07 29.23
N GLN A 465 -12.41 3.63 29.79
CA GLN A 465 -12.18 3.65 31.24
C GLN A 465 -13.04 4.69 31.99
N GLY A 466 -13.89 5.46 31.31
CA GLY A 466 -14.70 6.53 31.89
C GLY A 466 -13.90 7.76 32.36
N LYS A 467 -12.60 7.83 32.03
CA LYS A 467 -11.68 8.93 32.40
C LYS A 467 -11.78 10.13 31.46
N LEU A 468 -12.37 9.95 30.28
CA LEU A 468 -12.64 10.99 29.31
C LEU A 468 -14.06 10.82 28.78
N LYS A 469 -14.82 11.91 28.64
CA LYS A 469 -16.11 11.89 27.95
C LYS A 469 -15.94 12.36 26.51
N GLU A 470 -16.75 11.82 25.61
CA GLU A 470 -16.93 12.40 24.29
C GLU A 470 -17.45 13.84 24.42
N GLY A 471 -17.04 14.72 23.50
CA GLY A 471 -17.46 16.12 23.52
C GLY A 471 -16.36 17.06 23.04
N LYS A 472 -16.45 18.32 23.47
CA LYS A 472 -15.59 19.41 22.98
C LYS A 472 -14.10 19.14 23.19
N TYR A 473 -13.71 18.68 24.39
CA TYR A 473 -12.30 18.40 24.69
C TYR A 473 -11.70 17.36 23.73
N LEU A 474 -12.40 16.25 23.50
CA LEU A 474 -11.98 15.20 22.57
C LEU A 474 -11.87 15.77 21.15
N SER A 475 -12.89 16.52 20.73
CA SER A 475 -12.95 17.11 19.38
C SER A 475 -11.78 18.06 19.14
N ASP A 476 -11.51 18.98 20.07
CA ASP A 476 -10.39 19.93 19.98
C ASP A 476 -9.04 19.20 19.87
N HIS A 477 -8.83 18.13 20.67
CA HIS A 477 -7.60 17.32 20.60
C HIS A 477 -7.46 16.56 19.29
N VAL A 478 -8.56 15.96 18.80
CA VAL A 478 -8.56 15.22 17.53
C VAL A 478 -8.30 16.18 16.37
N ILE A 479 -8.98 17.33 16.32
CA ILE A 479 -8.79 18.34 15.28
C ILE A 479 -7.35 18.85 15.28
N GLU A 480 -6.80 19.21 16.44
CA GLU A 480 -5.45 19.75 16.54
C GLU A 480 -4.38 18.72 16.15
N SER A 481 -4.47 17.49 16.66
CA SER A 481 -3.52 16.41 16.32
C SER A 481 -3.55 16.01 14.84
N HIS A 482 -4.67 16.26 14.14
CA HIS A 482 -4.84 15.93 12.73
C HIS A 482 -4.74 17.14 11.79
N ARG A 483 -4.42 18.35 12.28
CA ARG A 483 -4.36 19.57 11.46
C ARG A 483 -3.41 19.46 10.26
N ASN A 484 -2.31 18.73 10.42
CA ASN A 484 -1.27 18.50 9.40
C ASN A 484 -1.39 17.13 8.70
N ARG A 485 -2.48 16.39 8.95
CA ARG A 485 -2.71 15.03 8.43
C ARG A 485 -3.90 14.99 7.47
N GLN A 486 -4.10 16.06 6.69
CA GLN A 486 -5.28 16.30 5.84
C GLN A 486 -5.02 16.15 4.33
N GLY A 487 -3.85 15.63 3.93
CA GLY A 487 -3.50 15.41 2.51
C GLY A 487 -2.66 16.52 1.86
N SER A 488 -2.34 17.60 2.60
CA SER A 488 -1.52 18.72 2.11
C SER A 488 -0.18 18.27 1.50
N PRO A 489 0.38 19.06 0.55
CA PRO A 489 1.69 18.80 -0.02
C PRO A 489 2.77 18.71 1.06
N ARG A 490 3.59 17.65 0.98
CA ARG A 490 4.77 17.44 1.81
C ARG A 490 5.78 16.60 1.06
N LYS A 491 7.07 16.78 1.35
CA LYS A 491 8.11 15.91 0.80
C LYS A 491 7.90 14.47 1.24
N ARG A 492 8.24 13.52 0.36
CA ARG A 492 8.28 12.09 0.69
C ARG A 492 9.27 11.87 1.85
N LYS A 493 8.88 11.04 2.82
CA LYS A 493 9.75 10.73 3.95
C LYS A 493 10.90 9.84 3.48
N GLY A 494 12.11 10.23 3.84
CA GLY A 494 13.29 9.39 3.67
C GLY A 494 13.29 8.18 4.62
N PRO A 495 14.40 7.43 4.67
CA PRO A 495 14.51 6.25 5.51
C PRO A 495 14.40 6.62 6.98
N ILE A 496 13.90 5.68 7.79
CA ILE A 496 13.84 5.85 9.24
C ILE A 496 15.27 5.96 9.79
N SER A 497 15.51 6.98 10.62
CA SER A 497 16.82 7.21 11.24
C SER A 497 17.30 5.96 11.99
N GLY A 498 18.58 5.61 11.82
CA GLY A 498 19.21 4.44 12.43
C GLY A 498 19.10 3.14 11.62
N THR A 499 18.31 3.10 10.54
CA THR A 499 18.27 1.95 9.63
C THR A 499 19.54 1.88 8.75
N LYS A 500 20.03 0.66 8.48
CA LYS A 500 21.25 0.41 7.69
C LYS A 500 20.98 -0.64 6.61
N GLY A 501 21.85 -0.69 5.60
CA GLY A 501 21.75 -1.67 4.52
C GLY A 501 20.41 -1.62 3.78
N THR A 502 19.84 -2.79 3.50
CA THR A 502 18.56 -2.93 2.78
C THR A 502 17.36 -2.41 3.57
N ASP A 503 17.43 -2.40 4.91
CA ASP A 503 16.35 -1.88 5.77
C ASP A 503 16.16 -0.38 5.60
N ARG A 504 17.21 0.34 5.18
CA ARG A 504 17.11 1.75 4.81
C ARG A 504 16.06 1.96 3.73
N PHE A 505 16.22 1.31 2.58
CA PHE A 505 15.30 1.45 1.44
C PHE A 505 13.89 0.95 1.76
N ARG A 506 13.79 -0.12 2.54
CA ARG A 506 12.52 -0.68 3.03
C ARG A 506 11.73 0.29 3.90
N SER A 507 12.44 1.08 4.70
CA SER A 507 11.83 2.03 5.65
C SER A 507 11.44 3.38 5.02
N GLU A 508 11.83 3.62 3.77
CA GLU A 508 11.42 4.81 3.04
C GLU A 508 9.92 4.80 2.78
N GLU A 509 9.33 5.99 2.74
CA GLU A 509 7.97 6.10 2.23
C GLU A 509 7.96 5.70 0.75
N ALA A 510 7.01 4.86 0.36
CA ALA A 510 6.97 4.35 -1.01
C ALA A 510 6.58 5.44 -2.02
N PHE A 511 7.14 5.33 -3.22
CA PHE A 511 6.97 6.30 -4.31
C PHE A 511 5.51 6.66 -4.58
N TYR A 512 4.66 5.65 -4.82
CA TYR A 512 3.25 5.83 -5.18
C TYR A 512 2.34 6.26 -4.01
N VAL A 513 2.85 6.38 -2.78
CA VAL A 513 2.10 6.92 -1.62
C VAL A 513 2.17 8.44 -1.59
N ASN A 514 3.33 8.98 -1.96
CA ASN A 514 3.57 10.40 -2.00
C ASN A 514 4.37 10.73 -3.27
N PRO A 515 3.71 11.15 -4.35
CA PRO A 515 4.37 11.39 -5.63
C PRO A 515 5.25 12.65 -5.66
N LEU A 516 5.25 13.49 -4.62
CA LEU A 516 6.13 14.66 -4.52
C LEU A 516 7.56 14.25 -4.12
N PRO A 517 8.62 14.75 -4.79
CA PRO A 517 8.63 15.83 -5.79
C PRO A 517 8.51 15.39 -7.25
N ASP A 518 8.48 14.09 -7.51
CA ASP A 518 8.75 13.56 -8.84
C ASP A 518 7.60 13.74 -9.85
N CYS A 519 6.34 13.61 -9.40
CA CYS A 519 5.17 13.76 -10.27
C CYS A 519 4.47 15.12 -10.13
N LEU A 520 4.92 15.97 -9.20
CA LEU A 520 4.25 17.22 -8.82
C LEU A 520 5.25 18.37 -8.73
N CYS A 521 4.97 19.47 -9.42
CA CYS A 521 5.83 20.65 -9.49
C CYS A 521 5.07 21.88 -8.99
N GLN A 522 5.78 22.81 -8.37
CA GLN A 522 5.21 24.06 -7.91
C GLN A 522 5.12 25.05 -9.08
N GLY A 523 3.92 25.55 -9.38
CA GLY A 523 3.72 26.62 -10.34
C GLY A 523 4.45 27.90 -9.90
N GLY A 524 5.29 28.46 -10.78
CA GLY A 524 6.08 29.67 -10.53
C GLY A 524 7.60 29.53 -10.60
N SER A 525 8.16 28.32 -10.80
CA SER A 525 9.61 28.09 -10.95
C SER A 525 10.13 28.13 -12.40
N ARG A 526 9.39 28.79 -13.31
CA ARG A 526 9.87 29.17 -14.65
C ARG A 526 9.89 30.70 -14.68
N ASN A 527 11.09 31.29 -14.75
CA ASN A 527 11.44 32.73 -14.79
C ASN A 527 11.99 33.32 -13.49
N LEU A 528 13.17 32.86 -13.03
CA LEU A 528 14.01 33.67 -12.13
C LEU A 528 15.51 33.32 -12.20
N ASN A 529 16.02 32.81 -13.33
CA ASN A 529 17.47 32.65 -13.56
C ASN A 529 17.87 32.76 -15.05
N SER A 530 17.21 33.65 -15.78
CA SER A 530 17.61 34.03 -17.14
C SER A 530 17.48 35.53 -17.29
N SER A 531 18.27 36.27 -16.50
CA SER A 531 18.63 37.67 -16.69
C SER A 531 19.81 37.96 -15.77
N ILE A 532 20.76 38.76 -16.27
CA ILE A 532 22.02 39.19 -15.64
C ILE A 532 23.22 38.27 -15.94
N ILE A 533 23.66 38.30 -17.20
CA ILE A 533 25.02 38.76 -17.53
C ILE A 533 24.88 39.70 -18.74
N ILE A 534 24.81 41.01 -18.46
CA ILE A 534 25.17 42.06 -19.42
C ILE A 534 26.14 42.97 -18.66
N SER A 535 27.41 42.88 -19.02
CA SER A 535 28.41 43.95 -19.16
C SER A 535 29.79 43.31 -19.22
#